data_AF-A0A1G8CJI4-F1
#
_entry.id   AF-A0A1G8CJI4-F1
#
_cell.length_a   1.000
_cell.length_b   1.000
_cell.length_c   1.000
_cell.angle_alpha   90.00
_cell.angle_beta   90.00
_cell.angle_gamma   90.00
#
_symmetry.space_group_name_H-M   'P 1'
#
loop_
_entity.id
_entity.type
_entity.pdbx_description
1 polymer ?
#
loop_
_entity_poly.entity_id
_entity_poly.type
_entity_poly.pdbx_seq_one_letter_code
_entity_poly.pdbx_strand_id
1 'polypeptide(L)'
;MDFKKQFDELLVELYRTNFENGNLKLEKFVGSIPGILEDPDLKRRISQLHAECCEKQGDFKSALDIYLKLWNDYSALTPGYLPVGLSITQLYLKLSDIENAKYFAKQMIKAMETHGYENHDLAACIYLVRVASPFNEDDSTLQSFVAYTNKQLGVNLDGAQLKELEELEIKLRNEGRLLTQIMGAAGSTSKEATIQSLEEFLESAVNPTLLEEASKFYEYLKQS
;
A
#
# COMPACT_ATOMS: atom_id res chain seq x y z
N MET A 1 -19.28 16.63 19.29
CA MET A 1 -19.01 16.65 17.84
C MET A 1 -17.86 15.69 17.61
N ASP A 2 -18.07 14.66 16.80
CA ASP A 2 -17.07 13.62 16.58
C ASP A 2 -16.21 13.97 15.37
N PHE A 3 -15.06 14.59 15.63
CA PHE A 3 -14.11 15.02 14.60
C PHE A 3 -13.47 13.82 13.88
N LYS A 4 -13.43 12.63 14.49
CA LYS A 4 -12.92 11.42 13.83
C LYS A 4 -13.87 11.00 12.72
N LYS A 5 -15.17 10.98 13.00
CA LYS A 5 -16.20 10.71 12.00
C LYS A 5 -16.15 11.70 10.83
N GLN A 6 -16.00 12.99 11.11
CA GLN A 6 -15.90 14.02 10.05
C GLN A 6 -14.63 13.87 9.21
N PHE A 7 -13.51 13.47 9.83
CA PHE A 7 -12.29 13.14 9.09
C PHE A 7 -12.47 11.90 8.21
N ASP A 8 -13.15 10.87 8.70
CA ASP A 8 -13.44 9.66 7.93
C ASP A 8 -14.40 9.96 6.75
N GLU A 9 -15.38 10.86 6.93
CA GLU A 9 -16.24 11.37 5.85
C GLU A 9 -15.42 12.12 4.78
N LEU A 10 -14.48 12.98 5.20
CA LEU A 10 -13.55 13.66 4.29
C LEU A 10 -12.70 12.67 3.50
N LEU A 11 -12.16 11.64 4.16
CA LEU A 11 -11.38 10.59 3.49
C LEU A 11 -12.21 9.93 2.39
N VAL A 12 -13.41 9.45 2.71
CA VAL A 12 -14.30 8.81 1.73
C VAL A 12 -14.58 9.74 0.54
N GLU A 13 -14.85 11.01 0.80
CA GLU A 13 -15.09 11.99 -0.26
C GLU A 13 -13.86 12.17 -1.17
N LEU A 14 -12.67 12.31 -0.60
CA LEU A 14 -11.43 12.51 -1.36
C LEU A 14 -11.10 11.29 -2.22
N TYR A 15 -11.19 10.09 -1.66
CA TYR A 15 -10.96 8.86 -2.43
C TYR A 15 -11.98 8.68 -3.56
N ARG A 16 -13.26 9.01 -3.31
CA ARG A 16 -14.30 8.95 -4.35
C ARG A 16 -14.09 9.96 -5.48
N THR A 17 -13.59 11.15 -5.14
CA THR A 17 -13.35 12.24 -6.10
C THR A 17 -11.94 12.24 -6.68
N ASN A 18 -11.17 11.17 -6.44
CA ASN A 18 -9.76 11.06 -6.84
C ASN A 18 -8.97 12.34 -6.48
N PHE A 19 -9.17 12.83 -5.26
CA PHE A 19 -8.48 13.98 -4.67
C PHE A 19 -8.71 15.32 -5.40
N GLU A 20 -9.79 15.45 -6.16
CA GLU A 20 -10.19 16.72 -6.78
C GLU A 20 -10.38 17.80 -5.70
N ASN A 21 -9.64 18.91 -5.84
CA ASN A 21 -9.58 20.00 -4.87
C ASN A 21 -9.19 19.55 -3.44
N GLY A 22 -8.42 18.46 -3.32
CA GLY A 22 -8.14 17.82 -2.04
C GLY A 22 -7.51 18.73 -0.98
N ASN A 23 -6.49 19.50 -1.37
CA ASN A 23 -5.86 20.48 -0.49
C ASN A 23 -6.85 21.52 0.05
N LEU A 24 -7.72 22.07 -0.81
CA LEU A 24 -8.75 23.02 -0.39
C LEU A 24 -9.76 22.42 0.60
N LYS A 25 -10.17 21.16 0.38
CA LYS A 25 -11.10 20.45 1.28
C LYS A 25 -10.45 20.17 2.64
N LEU A 26 -9.17 19.77 2.63
CA LEU A 26 -8.40 19.53 3.84
C LEU A 26 -8.17 20.82 4.64
N GLU A 27 -7.81 21.93 3.99
CA GLU A 27 -7.67 23.24 4.61
C GLU A 27 -8.97 23.71 5.27
N LYS A 28 -10.11 23.55 4.58
CA LYS A 28 -11.44 23.86 5.14
C LYS A 28 -11.76 23.02 6.37
N PHE A 29 -11.43 21.73 6.33
CA PHE A 29 -11.63 20.81 7.46
C PHE A 29 -10.80 21.26 8.67
N VAL A 30 -9.51 21.49 8.48
CA VAL A 30 -8.60 21.94 9.56
C VAL A 30 -9.03 23.29 10.12
N GLY A 31 -9.43 24.24 9.25
CA GLY A 31 -9.89 25.56 9.67
C GLY A 31 -11.25 25.56 10.39
N SER A 32 -12.08 24.54 10.17
CA SER A 32 -13.42 24.45 10.76
C SER A 32 -13.44 23.90 12.19
N ILE A 33 -12.34 23.31 12.67
CA ILE A 33 -12.26 22.63 13.97
C ILE A 33 -11.08 23.18 14.78
N PRO A 34 -11.33 24.11 15.73
CA PRO A 34 -10.30 24.63 16.62
C PRO A 34 -9.64 23.50 17.44
N GLY A 35 -8.32 23.51 17.55
CA GLY A 35 -7.57 22.52 18.35
C GLY A 35 -7.42 21.14 17.70
N ILE A 36 -7.86 20.93 16.45
CA ILE A 36 -7.76 19.61 15.79
C ILE A 36 -6.34 19.07 15.68
N LEU A 37 -5.35 19.96 15.64
CA LEU A 37 -3.93 19.61 15.55
C LEU A 37 -3.28 19.36 16.92
N GLU A 38 -4.04 19.45 18.02
CA GLU A 38 -3.56 19.12 19.37
C GLU A 38 -3.58 17.60 19.63
N ASP A 39 -4.40 16.84 18.90
CA ASP A 39 -4.39 15.37 18.90
C ASP A 39 -3.23 14.87 18.01
N PRO A 40 -2.20 14.20 18.57
CA PRO A 40 -1.05 13.75 17.78
C PRO A 40 -1.38 12.70 16.72
N ASP A 41 -2.35 11.82 16.98
CA ASP A 41 -2.75 10.79 16.02
C ASP A 41 -3.50 11.41 14.85
N LEU A 42 -4.44 12.31 15.14
CA LEU A 42 -5.18 13.01 14.11
C LEU A 42 -4.29 13.96 13.31
N LYS A 43 -3.36 14.66 13.96
CA LYS A 43 -2.36 15.50 13.28
C LYS A 43 -1.53 14.68 12.28
N ARG A 44 -1.13 13.46 12.66
CA ARG A 44 -0.39 12.55 11.76
C ARG A 44 -1.25 12.09 10.58
N ARG A 45 -2.50 11.68 10.83
CA ARG A 45 -3.45 11.30 9.78
C ARG A 45 -3.75 12.46 8.81
N ILE A 46 -3.94 13.67 9.31
CA ILE A 46 -4.14 14.89 8.50
C ILE A 46 -2.90 15.19 7.66
N SER A 47 -1.70 15.10 8.24
CA SER A 47 -0.45 15.33 7.52
C SER A 47 -0.24 14.28 6.42
N GLN A 48 -0.58 13.02 6.69
CA GLN A 48 -0.52 11.96 5.68
C GLN A 48 -1.49 12.24 4.53
N LEU A 49 -2.73 12.61 4.84
CA LEU A 49 -3.73 12.97 3.83
C LEU A 49 -3.31 14.20 3.02
N HIS A 50 -2.64 15.17 3.64
CA HIS A 50 -2.07 16.32 2.93
C HIS A 50 -1.00 15.89 1.92
N ALA A 51 -0.09 15.00 2.34
CA ALA A 51 0.93 14.47 1.44
C ALA A 51 0.32 13.68 0.26
N GLU A 52 -0.72 12.88 0.52
CA GLU A 52 -1.49 12.18 -0.53
C GLU A 52 -2.13 13.17 -1.51
N CYS A 53 -2.76 14.24 -1.02
CA CYS A 53 -3.32 15.31 -1.87
C CYS A 53 -2.25 15.96 -2.75
N CYS A 54 -1.09 16.33 -2.19
CA CYS A 54 0.03 16.89 -2.93
C CYS A 54 0.51 15.91 -4.02
N GLU A 55 0.68 14.63 -3.69
CA GLU A 55 1.12 13.62 -4.66
C GLU A 55 0.12 13.49 -5.82
N LYS A 56 -1.18 13.41 -5.52
CA LYS A 56 -2.23 13.25 -6.54
C LYS A 56 -2.37 14.47 -7.45
N GLN A 57 -1.97 15.65 -6.97
CA GLN A 57 -1.93 16.88 -7.75
C GLN A 57 -0.61 17.07 -8.52
N GLY A 58 0.34 16.14 -8.40
CA GLY A 58 1.64 16.20 -9.06
C GLY A 58 2.68 17.06 -8.33
N ASP A 59 2.37 17.59 -7.14
CA ASP A 59 3.34 18.28 -6.30
C ASP A 59 4.15 17.29 -5.46
N PHE A 60 5.00 16.53 -6.14
CA PHE A 60 5.79 15.46 -5.53
C PHE A 60 6.79 15.97 -4.50
N LYS A 61 7.28 17.20 -4.64
CA LYS A 61 8.26 17.77 -3.72
C LYS A 61 7.61 18.10 -2.37
N SER A 62 6.47 18.78 -2.38
CA SER A 62 5.73 19.07 -1.15
C SER A 62 5.25 17.79 -0.47
N ALA A 63 4.77 16.81 -1.25
CA ALA A 63 4.40 15.49 -0.73
C ALA A 63 5.58 14.83 0.00
N LEU A 64 6.76 14.81 -0.63
CA LEU A 64 7.97 14.24 -0.07
C LEU A 64 8.40 14.95 1.23
N ASP A 65 8.41 16.29 1.24
CA ASP A 65 8.78 17.07 2.42
C ASP A 65 7.86 16.77 3.62
N ILE A 66 6.57 16.56 3.37
CA ILE A 66 5.60 16.19 4.42
C ILE A 66 5.83 14.75 4.88
N TYR A 67 5.99 13.80 3.96
CA TYR A 67 6.25 12.41 4.32
C TYR A 67 7.56 12.22 5.09
N LEU A 68 8.63 12.96 4.75
CA LEU A 68 9.90 12.91 5.49
C LEU A 68 9.74 13.41 6.93
N LYS A 69 8.91 14.44 7.16
CA LYS A 69 8.57 14.88 8.52
C LYS A 69 7.82 13.79 9.28
N LEU A 70 6.80 13.19 8.66
CA LEU A 70 6.05 12.09 9.25
C LEU A 70 6.93 10.87 9.57
N TRP A 71 7.85 10.53 8.68
CA TRP A 71 8.80 9.44 8.87
C TRP A 71 9.65 9.64 10.12
N ASN A 72 10.11 10.87 10.37
CA ASN A 72 10.89 11.20 11.56
C ASN A 72 10.04 11.22 12.85
N ASP A 73 8.74 11.48 12.73
CA ASP A 73 7.78 11.44 13.85
C ASP A 73 7.32 10.01 14.18
N TYR A 74 7.45 9.07 13.24
CA TYR A 74 7.10 7.67 13.44
C TYR A 74 8.28 6.87 14.00
N SER A 75 7.99 6.05 15.02
CA SER A 75 8.87 4.92 15.32
C SER A 75 8.66 3.81 14.29
N ALA A 76 9.68 2.97 14.07
CA ALA A 76 9.55 1.79 13.19
C ALA A 76 8.44 0.82 13.61
N LEU A 77 8.01 0.91 14.88
CA LEU A 77 6.91 0.13 15.47
C LEU A 77 5.52 0.72 15.17
N THR A 78 5.45 1.94 14.63
CA THR A 78 4.16 2.60 14.39
C THR A 78 3.54 2.07 13.09
N PRO A 79 2.26 1.68 13.06
CA PRO A 79 1.61 1.14 11.84
C PRO A 79 1.74 2.03 10.59
N GLY A 80 1.90 3.35 10.76
CA GLY A 80 2.10 4.30 9.66
C GLY A 80 3.52 4.35 9.07
N TYR A 81 4.51 3.73 9.72
CA TYR A 81 5.92 3.81 9.32
C TYR A 81 6.16 3.24 7.91
N LEU A 82 5.72 2.01 7.66
CA LEU A 82 5.93 1.33 6.37
C LEU A 82 5.15 1.99 5.22
N PRO A 83 3.84 2.32 5.35
CA PRO A 83 3.13 3.06 4.31
C PRO A 83 3.79 4.39 3.94
N VAL A 84 4.28 5.14 4.93
CA VAL A 84 5.02 6.39 4.69
C VAL A 84 6.35 6.12 3.99
N GLY A 85 7.13 5.12 4.43
CA GLY A 85 8.38 4.74 3.77
C GLY A 85 8.20 4.34 2.30
N LEU A 86 7.12 3.61 2.00
CA LEU A 86 6.80 3.21 0.63
C LEU A 86 6.48 4.42 -0.23
N SER A 87 5.71 5.37 0.31
CA SER A 87 5.37 6.62 -0.36
C SER A 87 6.62 7.47 -0.63
N ILE A 88 7.52 7.59 0.35
CA ILE A 88 8.82 8.27 0.20
C ILE A 88 9.65 7.63 -0.92
N THR A 89 9.74 6.30 -0.92
CA THR A 89 10.51 5.55 -1.93
C THR A 89 9.96 5.80 -3.33
N GLN A 90 8.63 5.75 -3.50
CA GLN A 90 7.96 6.03 -4.77
C GLN A 90 8.19 7.46 -5.24
N LEU A 91 8.12 8.44 -4.33
CA LEU A 91 8.36 9.85 -4.65
C LEU A 91 9.79 10.10 -5.10
N TYR A 92 10.78 9.51 -4.43
CA TYR A 92 12.17 9.60 -4.87
C TYR A 92 12.37 9.01 -6.28
N LEU A 93 11.75 7.87 -6.60
CA LEU A 93 11.78 7.33 -7.97
C LEU A 93 11.13 8.28 -8.99
N LYS A 94 9.96 8.86 -8.67
CA LYS A 94 9.29 9.86 -9.53
C LYS A 94 10.16 11.10 -9.76
N LEU A 95 10.96 11.46 -8.77
CA LEU A 95 11.93 12.57 -8.84
C LEU A 95 13.28 12.15 -9.43
N SER A 96 13.41 10.91 -9.92
CA SER A 96 14.65 10.33 -10.47
C SER A 96 15.83 10.30 -9.48
N ASP A 97 15.55 10.35 -8.18
CA ASP A 97 16.54 10.22 -7.10
C ASP A 97 16.64 8.77 -6.64
N ILE A 98 17.35 7.99 -7.45
CA ILE A 98 17.47 6.55 -7.31
C ILE A 98 18.20 6.15 -6.03
N GLU A 99 19.17 6.94 -5.57
CA GLU A 99 19.96 6.63 -4.37
C GLU A 99 19.14 6.78 -3.09
N ASN A 100 18.36 7.85 -2.97
CA ASN A 100 17.47 8.01 -1.83
C ASN A 100 16.33 6.98 -1.85
N ALA A 101 15.77 6.64 -3.01
CA ALA A 101 14.78 5.56 -3.11
C ALA A 101 15.34 4.24 -2.55
N LYS A 102 16.57 3.86 -2.92
CA LYS A 102 17.23 2.66 -2.38
C LYS A 102 17.44 2.74 -0.87
N TYR A 103 17.90 3.89 -0.38
CA TYR A 103 18.14 4.07 1.05
C TYR A 103 16.87 3.78 1.85
N PHE A 104 15.74 4.39 1.48
CA PHE A 104 14.46 4.18 2.17
C PHE A 104 13.91 2.76 1.97
N ALA A 105 14.09 2.16 0.79
CA ALA A 105 13.75 0.76 0.56
C ALA A 105 14.46 -0.18 1.56
N LYS A 106 15.77 0.00 1.75
CA LYS A 106 16.56 -0.78 2.72
C LYS A 106 16.12 -0.55 4.17
N GLN A 107 15.81 0.70 4.55
CA GLN A 107 15.30 0.98 5.89
C GLN A 107 13.99 0.23 6.17
N MET A 108 13.09 0.18 5.18
CA MET A 108 11.84 -0.57 5.31
C MET A 108 12.08 -2.07 5.40
N ILE A 109 12.93 -2.65 4.55
CA ILE A 109 13.25 -4.08 4.60
C ILE A 109 13.78 -4.46 5.98
N LYS A 110 14.71 -3.66 6.53
CA LYS A 110 15.25 -3.86 7.88
C LYS A 110 14.19 -3.75 8.98
N ALA A 111 13.26 -2.81 8.84
CA ALA A 111 12.13 -2.71 9.75
C ALA A 111 11.25 -3.96 9.65
N MET A 112 10.91 -4.42 8.45
CA MET A 112 10.09 -5.63 8.25
C MET A 112 10.79 -6.88 8.79
N GLU A 113 12.12 -6.99 8.68
CA GLU A 113 12.92 -8.10 9.26
C GLU A 113 12.77 -8.15 10.78
N THR A 114 12.75 -6.99 11.42
CA THR A 114 12.61 -6.87 12.88
C THR A 114 11.20 -7.24 13.36
N HIS A 115 10.17 -7.02 12.54
CA HIS A 115 8.76 -7.18 12.93
C HIS A 115 8.08 -8.42 12.33
N GLY A 116 8.80 -9.21 11.53
CA GLY A 116 8.26 -10.35 10.80
C GLY A 116 7.71 -9.94 9.44
N TYR A 117 8.27 -10.53 8.38
CA TYR A 117 7.89 -10.25 7.00
C TYR A 117 6.42 -10.62 6.69
N GLU A 118 5.87 -11.60 7.41
CA GLU A 118 4.50 -12.12 7.28
C GLU A 118 3.39 -11.11 7.60
N ASN A 119 3.72 -10.00 8.25
CA ASN A 119 2.76 -8.96 8.59
C ASN A 119 2.53 -7.95 7.46
N HIS A 120 3.05 -8.22 6.27
CA HIS A 120 3.13 -7.24 5.19
C HIS A 120 2.61 -7.78 3.87
N ASP A 121 2.03 -6.87 3.07
CA ASP A 121 1.47 -7.18 1.77
C ASP A 121 2.56 -7.60 0.76
N LEU A 122 2.30 -8.69 0.02
CA LEU A 122 3.27 -9.26 -0.91
C LEU A 122 3.60 -8.32 -2.08
N ALA A 123 2.66 -7.46 -2.50
CA ALA A 123 2.97 -6.48 -3.54
C ALA A 123 3.95 -5.42 -3.03
N ALA A 124 3.82 -5.00 -1.76
CA ALA A 124 4.83 -4.15 -1.12
C ALA A 124 6.18 -4.86 -1.03
N CYS A 125 6.21 -6.17 -0.73
CA CYS A 125 7.46 -6.93 -0.70
C CYS A 125 8.16 -6.97 -2.06
N ILE A 126 7.42 -7.28 -3.14
CA ILE A 126 7.96 -7.24 -4.51
C ILE A 126 8.44 -5.84 -4.90
N TYR A 127 7.68 -4.81 -4.55
CA TYR A 127 8.10 -3.43 -4.80
C TYR A 127 9.46 -3.12 -4.16
N LEU A 128 9.66 -3.51 -2.90
CA LEU A 128 10.92 -3.30 -2.19
C LEU A 128 12.08 -4.11 -2.78
N VAL A 129 11.83 -5.36 -3.18
CA VAL A 129 12.82 -6.17 -3.93
C VAL A 129 13.20 -5.45 -5.22
N ARG A 130 12.23 -4.97 -6.01
CA ARG A 130 12.48 -4.28 -7.29
C ARG A 130 13.36 -3.04 -7.12
N VAL A 131 13.15 -2.27 -6.05
CA VAL A 131 13.92 -1.04 -5.79
C VAL A 131 15.31 -1.35 -5.21
N ALA A 132 15.42 -2.37 -4.35
CA ALA A 132 16.67 -2.66 -3.61
C ALA A 132 17.60 -3.67 -4.31
N SER A 133 17.06 -4.65 -5.03
CA SER A 133 17.77 -5.80 -5.63
C SER A 133 18.86 -5.45 -6.64
N PRO A 134 18.66 -4.54 -7.62
CA PRO A 134 19.62 -4.36 -8.72
C PRO A 134 20.99 -3.78 -8.32
N PHE A 135 21.26 -3.57 -7.03
CA PHE A 135 22.36 -2.73 -6.57
C PHE A 135 23.09 -3.27 -5.33
N ASN A 136 22.78 -4.46 -4.81
CA ASN A 136 23.45 -4.98 -3.61
C ASN A 136 23.35 -6.51 -3.44
N GLU A 137 24.05 -7.27 -4.29
CA GLU A 137 24.05 -8.75 -4.23
C GLU A 137 24.62 -9.32 -2.91
N ASP A 138 25.45 -8.57 -2.19
CA ASP A 138 26.13 -9.01 -0.96
C ASP A 138 25.41 -8.66 0.36
N ASP A 139 24.21 -8.07 0.29
CA ASP A 139 23.47 -7.63 1.48
C ASP A 139 22.63 -8.77 2.08
N SER A 140 23.07 -9.32 3.22
CA SER A 140 22.41 -10.47 3.85
C SER A 140 20.96 -10.23 4.24
N THR A 141 20.59 -8.99 4.60
CA THR A 141 19.19 -8.63 4.93
C THR A 141 18.34 -8.61 3.66
N LEU A 142 18.88 -8.13 2.55
CA LEU A 142 18.19 -8.19 1.26
C LEU A 142 18.03 -9.63 0.76
N GLN A 143 19.06 -10.47 0.91
CA GLN A 143 18.99 -11.88 0.55
C GLN A 143 17.95 -12.64 1.41
N SER A 144 17.89 -12.38 2.72
CA SER A 144 16.88 -13.00 3.61
C SER A 144 15.47 -12.59 3.20
N PHE A 145 15.29 -11.33 2.81
CA PHE A 145 14.01 -10.79 2.34
C PHE A 145 13.58 -11.35 0.98
N VAL A 146 14.50 -11.47 0.02
CA VAL A 146 14.24 -12.10 -1.28
C VAL A 146 13.87 -13.57 -1.10
N ALA A 147 14.63 -14.30 -0.28
CA ALA A 147 14.34 -15.71 0.01
C ALA A 147 12.96 -15.90 0.66
N TYR A 148 12.58 -15.00 1.58
CA TYR A 148 11.22 -14.98 2.14
C TYR A 148 10.16 -14.75 1.06
N THR A 149 10.37 -13.75 0.20
CA THR A 149 9.40 -13.39 -0.85
C THR A 149 9.24 -14.51 -1.88
N ASN A 150 10.35 -15.14 -2.30
CA ASN A 150 10.38 -16.34 -3.13
C ASN A 150 9.52 -17.46 -2.54
N LYS A 151 9.71 -17.73 -1.25
CA LYS A 151 8.98 -18.78 -0.53
C LYS A 151 7.48 -18.51 -0.48
N GLN A 152 7.06 -17.28 -0.22
CA GLN A 152 5.62 -16.96 -0.14
C GLN A 152 4.92 -17.05 -1.49
N LEU A 153 5.56 -16.56 -2.55
CA LEU A 153 4.96 -16.53 -3.89
C LEU A 153 5.17 -17.83 -4.68
N GLY A 154 6.04 -18.74 -4.23
CA GLY A 154 6.40 -19.93 -4.97
C GLY A 154 7.15 -19.62 -6.28
N VAL A 155 7.85 -18.49 -6.33
CA VAL A 155 8.62 -18.01 -7.50
C VAL A 155 10.11 -17.94 -7.17
N ASN A 156 10.93 -17.84 -8.22
CA ASN A 156 12.34 -17.52 -8.07
C ASN A 156 12.60 -16.09 -8.58
N LEU A 157 12.81 -15.15 -7.66
CA LEU A 157 13.15 -13.77 -7.97
C LEU A 157 14.66 -13.56 -8.13
N ASP A 158 15.49 -14.58 -7.88
CA ASP A 158 16.95 -14.47 -8.00
C ASP A 158 17.31 -14.28 -9.49
N GLY A 159 17.87 -13.12 -9.82
CA GLY A 159 18.18 -12.75 -11.21
C GLY A 159 16.94 -12.41 -12.07
N ALA A 160 15.76 -12.27 -11.48
CA ALA A 160 14.56 -11.82 -12.19
C ALA A 160 14.80 -10.44 -12.81
N GLN A 161 14.30 -10.24 -14.02
CA GLN A 161 14.41 -8.94 -14.68
C GLN A 161 13.50 -7.93 -13.97
N LEU A 162 13.94 -6.66 -13.89
CA LEU A 162 13.16 -5.57 -13.31
C LEU A 162 11.71 -5.50 -13.83
N LYS A 163 11.54 -5.81 -15.11
CA LYS A 163 10.23 -5.83 -15.78
C LYS A 163 9.33 -6.95 -15.26
N GLU A 164 9.88 -8.14 -15.01
CA GLU A 164 9.13 -9.28 -14.46
C GLU A 164 8.65 -8.99 -13.03
N LEU A 165 9.51 -8.36 -12.22
CA LEU A 165 9.15 -7.89 -10.88
C LEU A 165 8.04 -6.83 -10.92
N GLU A 166 8.11 -5.90 -11.87
CA GLU A 166 7.07 -4.88 -12.07
C GLU A 166 5.73 -5.48 -12.49
N GLU A 167 5.73 -6.40 -13.46
CA GLU A 167 4.52 -7.10 -13.91
C GLU A 167 3.88 -7.92 -12.78
N LEU A 168 4.70 -8.59 -11.96
CA LEU A 168 4.23 -9.33 -10.79
C LEU A 168 3.66 -8.41 -9.71
N GLU A 169 4.32 -7.29 -9.40
CA GLU A 169 3.80 -6.28 -8.48
C GLU A 169 2.43 -5.76 -8.92
N ILE A 170 2.30 -5.39 -10.20
CA ILE A 170 1.05 -4.89 -10.78
C ILE A 170 -0.03 -5.96 -10.70
N LYS A 171 0.31 -7.23 -10.98
CA LYS A 171 -0.62 -8.35 -10.88
C LYS A 171 -1.14 -8.50 -9.44
N LEU A 172 -0.25 -8.56 -8.45
CA LEU A 172 -0.63 -8.69 -7.04
C LEU A 172 -1.54 -7.55 -6.56
N ARG A 173 -1.24 -6.30 -6.94
CA ARG A 173 -2.10 -5.15 -6.62
C ARG A 173 -3.48 -5.25 -7.27
N ASN A 174 -3.53 -5.71 -8.52
CA ASN A 174 -4.78 -5.86 -9.26
C ASN A 174 -5.66 -6.99 -8.71
N GLU A 175 -5.07 -8.06 -8.20
CA GLU A 175 -5.80 -9.17 -7.55
C GLU A 175 -6.58 -8.68 -6.33
N GLY A 176 -5.97 -7.89 -5.45
CA GLY A 176 -6.67 -7.33 -4.29
C GLY A 176 -7.87 -6.46 -4.68
N ARG A 177 -7.72 -5.64 -5.73
CA ARG A 177 -8.81 -4.83 -6.28
C ARG A 177 -9.92 -5.70 -6.87
N LEU A 178 -9.55 -6.72 -7.64
CA LEU A 178 -10.50 -7.61 -8.30
C LEU A 178 -11.33 -8.39 -7.27
N LEU A 179 -10.69 -8.97 -6.26
CA LEU A 179 -11.41 -9.69 -5.20
C LEU A 179 -12.37 -8.76 -4.44
N THR A 180 -11.93 -7.54 -4.11
CA THR A 180 -12.79 -6.53 -3.48
C THR A 180 -14.01 -6.19 -4.34
N GLN A 181 -13.84 -6.07 -5.66
CA GLN A 181 -14.94 -5.81 -6.59
C GLN A 181 -15.92 -6.98 -6.64
N ILE A 182 -15.42 -8.21 -6.72
CA ILE A 182 -16.25 -9.43 -6.73
C ILE A 182 -17.08 -9.51 -5.44
N MET A 183 -16.44 -9.35 -4.28
CA MET A 183 -17.11 -9.42 -2.97
C MET A 183 -18.12 -8.28 -2.79
N GLY A 184 -17.78 -7.05 -3.23
CA GLY A 184 -18.69 -5.91 -3.18
C GLY A 184 -19.91 -6.06 -4.10
N ALA A 185 -19.75 -6.74 -5.24
CA ALA A 185 -20.83 -6.98 -6.19
C ALA A 185 -21.82 -8.05 -5.71
N ALA A 186 -21.41 -8.97 -4.84
CA ALA A 186 -22.19 -10.13 -4.40
C ALA A 186 -23.60 -9.82 -3.85
N GLY A 187 -23.84 -8.59 -3.35
CA GLY A 187 -25.16 -8.13 -2.91
C GLY A 187 -26.05 -7.52 -4.01
N SER A 188 -25.53 -7.35 -5.22
CA SER A 188 -26.16 -6.62 -6.33
C SER A 188 -26.18 -7.39 -7.66
N THR A 189 -25.32 -8.39 -7.83
CA THR A 189 -25.30 -9.32 -8.96
C THR A 189 -25.96 -10.65 -8.61
N SER A 190 -26.27 -11.47 -9.61
CA SER A 190 -26.75 -12.84 -9.32
C SER A 190 -25.65 -13.66 -8.66
N LYS A 191 -26.07 -14.67 -7.90
CA LYS A 191 -25.17 -15.60 -7.22
C LYS A 191 -24.30 -16.35 -8.23
N GLU A 192 -24.87 -16.80 -9.34
CA GLU A 192 -24.18 -17.52 -10.41
C GLU A 192 -23.09 -16.64 -11.06
N ALA A 193 -23.37 -15.36 -11.30
CA ALA A 193 -22.39 -14.43 -11.87
C ALA A 193 -21.22 -14.16 -10.91
N THR A 194 -21.52 -14.07 -9.61
CA THR A 194 -20.50 -13.92 -8.56
C THR A 194 -19.63 -15.17 -8.47
N ILE A 195 -20.24 -16.36 -8.51
CA ILE A 195 -19.53 -17.65 -8.52
C ILE A 195 -18.61 -17.76 -9.73
N GLN A 196 -19.09 -17.44 -10.95
CA GLN A 196 -18.25 -17.46 -12.15
C GLN A 196 -17.04 -16.52 -12.01
N SER A 197 -17.26 -15.30 -11.52
CA SER A 197 -16.15 -14.33 -11.32
C SER A 197 -15.13 -14.82 -10.29
N LEU A 198 -15.57 -15.56 -9.25
CA LEU A 198 -14.67 -16.18 -8.28
C LEU A 198 -13.88 -17.35 -8.88
N GLU A 199 -14.48 -18.15 -9.76
CA GLU A 199 -13.76 -19.23 -10.46
C GLU A 199 -12.65 -18.65 -11.34
N GLU A 200 -12.95 -17.62 -12.13
CA GLU A 200 -11.95 -16.92 -12.95
C GLU A 200 -10.84 -16.30 -12.09
N PHE A 201 -11.17 -15.77 -10.91
CA PHE A 201 -10.18 -15.28 -9.95
C PHE A 201 -9.29 -16.41 -9.41
N LEU A 202 -9.88 -17.52 -8.96
CA LEU A 202 -9.16 -18.66 -8.38
C LEU A 202 -8.21 -19.33 -9.38
N GLU A 203 -8.55 -19.32 -10.67
CA GLU A 203 -7.69 -19.87 -11.74
C GLU A 203 -6.47 -18.98 -12.06
N SER A 204 -6.58 -17.67 -11.83
CA SER A 204 -5.60 -16.70 -12.33
C SER A 204 -4.76 -16.03 -11.23
N ALA A 205 -5.25 -16.00 -9.99
CA ALA A 205 -4.60 -15.35 -8.87
C ALA A 205 -3.32 -16.08 -8.43
N VAL A 206 -2.31 -15.30 -8.05
CA VAL A 206 -1.02 -15.82 -7.55
C VAL A 206 -0.77 -15.46 -6.09
N ASN A 207 -1.51 -14.51 -5.51
CA ASN A 207 -1.42 -14.18 -4.10
C ASN A 207 -2.06 -15.29 -3.24
N PRO A 208 -1.29 -16.03 -2.42
CA PRO A 208 -1.83 -17.16 -1.65
C PRO A 208 -2.89 -16.74 -0.61
N THR A 209 -2.73 -15.57 0.00
CA THR A 209 -3.67 -15.05 0.99
C THR A 209 -5.01 -14.73 0.34
N LEU A 210 -4.98 -14.07 -0.83
CA LEU A 210 -6.21 -13.75 -1.57
C LEU A 210 -6.88 -15.01 -2.15
N LEU A 211 -6.09 -15.99 -2.58
CA LEU A 211 -6.59 -17.31 -3.00
C LEU A 211 -7.34 -18.01 -1.86
N GLU A 212 -6.78 -17.99 -0.65
CA GLU A 212 -7.44 -18.59 0.52
C GLU A 212 -8.75 -17.86 0.86
N GLU A 213 -8.74 -16.53 0.86
CA GLU A 213 -9.93 -15.72 1.12
C GLU A 213 -11.03 -15.94 0.06
N ALA A 214 -10.66 -15.91 -1.23
CA ALA A 214 -11.57 -16.19 -2.33
C ALA A 214 -12.15 -17.61 -2.25
N SER A 215 -11.33 -18.61 -1.90
CA SER A 215 -11.76 -20.01 -1.75
C SER A 215 -12.80 -20.15 -0.63
N LYS A 216 -12.57 -19.52 0.52
CA LYS A 216 -13.54 -19.50 1.64
C LYS A 216 -14.86 -18.87 1.23
N PHE A 217 -14.80 -17.75 0.50
CA PHE A 217 -16.01 -17.06 0.05
C PHE A 217 -16.78 -17.86 -1.02
N TYR A 218 -16.06 -18.50 -1.94
CA TYR A 218 -16.65 -19.40 -2.93
C TYR A 218 -17.41 -20.58 -2.30
N GLU A 219 -16.81 -21.25 -1.31
CA GLU A 219 -17.46 -22.33 -0.56
C GLU A 219 -18.70 -21.85 0.20
N TYR A 220 -18.62 -20.68 0.83
CA TYR A 220 -19.78 -20.06 1.47
C TYR A 220 -20.94 -19.84 0.49
N LEU A 221 -20.64 -19.29 -0.70
CA LEU A 221 -21.67 -19.08 -1.72
C LEU A 221 -22.27 -20.43 -2.18
N LYS A 222 -21.48 -21.47 -2.41
CA LYS A 222 -22.02 -22.79 -2.80
C LYS A 222 -22.94 -23.43 -1.78
N GLN A 223 -22.75 -23.15 -0.49
CA GLN A 223 -23.54 -23.73 0.61
C GLN A 223 -24.81 -22.93 0.96
N SER A 224 -24.85 -21.64 0.62
CA SER A 224 -26.05 -20.78 0.72
C SER A 224 -27.10 -21.12 -0.32
#